data_AF-T0PJM8-F1
#
_entry.id   AF-T0PJM8-F1
#
_cell.length_a   1.000
_cell.length_b   1.000
_cell.length_c   1.000
_cell.angle_alpha   90.00
_cell.angle_beta   90.00
_cell.angle_gamma   90.00
#
_symmetry.space_group_name_H-M   'P 1'
#
loop_
_entity.id
_entity.type
_entity.pdbx_description
1 polymer ?
#
loop_
_entity_poly.entity_id
_entity_poly.type
_entity_poly.pdbx_seq_one_letter_code
_entity_poly.pdbx_strand_id
1 'polypeptide(L)'
;MREVDFDNKNLDKQSEVKEISDTLFGALQQTNASSEEISSTSQDLSSSIDKVIELVNQTSVKIDESNSLIALIQGISKNSNLLGLNASIEASRAGAEGAGFNIIAKEMRKLAQSSSESAEKISRALSDIKAAIDLVVAEINKVGLIASSQAASTEEITATLQEITSTAQLLVNKTINN
;
A
#
# COMPACT_ATOMS: atom_id res chain seq x y z
N MET A 1 11.51 72.74 9.75
CA MET A 1 11.97 71.94 8.58
C MET A 1 12.51 70.57 8.99
N ARG A 2 13.35 70.44 10.03
CA ARG A 2 13.84 69.13 10.54
C ARG A 2 12.78 68.21 11.16
N GLU A 3 11.70 68.76 11.72
CA GLU A 3 10.66 68.02 12.44
C GLU A 3 9.70 67.32 11.46
N VAL A 4 9.23 68.05 10.43
CA VAL A 4 8.40 67.51 9.34
C VAL A 4 9.10 66.39 8.56
N ASP A 5 10.42 66.47 8.41
CA ASP A 5 11.24 65.46 7.71
C ASP A 5 11.49 64.20 8.57
N PHE A 6 11.35 64.31 9.90
CA PHE A 6 11.44 63.18 10.83
C PHE A 6 10.11 62.40 10.90
N ASP A 7 8.99 63.13 10.96
CA ASP A 7 7.64 62.52 10.96
C ASP A 7 7.34 61.78 9.65
N ASN A 8 7.75 62.33 8.51
CA ASN A 8 7.55 61.71 7.19
C ASN A 8 8.33 60.39 7.06
N LYS A 9 9.56 60.34 7.57
CA LYS A 9 10.37 59.10 7.63
C LYS A 9 9.79 58.01 8.53
N ASN A 10 9.08 58.39 9.58
CA ASN A 10 8.45 57.46 10.51
C ASN A 10 7.17 56.88 9.89
N LEU A 11 6.39 57.71 9.20
CA LEU A 11 5.21 57.29 8.43
C LEU A 11 5.57 56.32 7.30
N ASP A 12 6.65 56.57 6.56
CA ASP A 12 7.15 55.66 5.51
C ASP A 12 7.52 54.28 6.10
N LYS A 13 8.23 54.25 7.23
CA LYS A 13 8.57 52.99 7.93
C LYS A 13 7.34 52.24 8.45
N GLN A 14 6.36 52.95 9.01
CA GLN A 14 5.10 52.34 9.45
C GLN A 14 4.34 51.71 8.28
N SER A 15 4.30 52.38 7.13
CA SER A 15 3.67 51.86 5.90
C SER A 15 4.40 50.62 5.39
N GLU A 16 5.74 50.66 5.36
CA GLU A 16 6.58 49.55 4.89
C GLU A 16 6.43 48.30 5.78
N VAL A 17 6.43 48.48 7.11
CA VAL A 17 6.19 47.38 8.07
C VAL A 17 4.77 46.81 7.90
N LYS A 18 3.77 47.65 7.67
CA LYS A 18 2.40 47.19 7.42
C LYS A 18 2.30 46.37 6.14
N GLU A 19 2.90 46.82 5.04
CA GLU A 19 2.89 46.10 3.76
C GLU A 19 3.60 44.74 3.85
N ILE A 20 4.76 44.69 4.53
CA ILE A 20 5.47 43.43 4.81
C ILE A 20 4.62 42.51 5.67
N SER A 21 3.92 43.04 6.68
CA SER A 21 3.07 42.26 7.56
C SER A 21 1.84 41.71 6.84
N ASP A 22 1.19 42.51 5.99
CA ASP A 22 0.07 42.09 5.15
C ASP A 22 0.51 40.95 4.21
N THR A 23 1.71 41.06 3.62
CA THR A 23 2.31 40.00 2.78
C THR A 23 2.62 38.74 3.60
N LEU A 24 3.18 38.88 4.80
CA LEU A 24 3.47 37.78 5.71
C LEU A 24 2.19 37.04 6.14
N PHE A 25 1.13 37.77 6.49
CA PHE A 25 -0.16 37.15 6.83
C PHE A 25 -0.76 36.37 5.65
N GLY A 26 -0.63 36.88 4.42
CA GLY A 26 -1.01 36.15 3.21
C GLY A 26 -0.25 34.82 3.07
N ALA A 27 1.08 34.86 3.23
CA ALA A 27 1.93 33.67 3.16
C ALA A 27 1.63 32.65 4.29
N LEU A 28 1.36 33.13 5.51
CA LEU A 28 1.00 32.28 6.65
C LEU A 28 -0.36 31.60 6.44
N GLN A 29 -1.37 32.32 5.95
CA GLN A 29 -2.66 31.71 5.62
C GLN A 29 -2.53 30.64 4.54
N GLN A 30 -1.75 30.92 3.49
CA GLN A 30 -1.49 29.94 2.43
C GLN A 30 -0.77 28.71 2.97
N THR A 31 0.23 28.88 3.83
CA THR A 31 0.96 27.76 4.43
C THR A 31 0.08 26.96 5.38
N ASN A 32 -0.80 27.61 6.16
CA ASN A 32 -1.76 26.92 7.02
C ASN A 32 -2.74 26.07 6.20
N ALA A 33 -3.27 26.61 5.09
CA ALA A 33 -4.15 25.84 4.20
C ALA A 33 -3.44 24.61 3.61
N SER A 34 -2.18 24.74 3.17
CA SER A 34 -1.39 23.60 2.71
C SER A 34 -1.10 22.60 3.84
N SER A 35 -0.87 23.07 5.07
CA SER A 35 -0.70 22.22 6.26
C SER A 35 -1.97 21.38 6.52
N GLU A 36 -3.14 22.02 6.53
CA GLU A 36 -4.42 21.34 6.71
C GLU A 36 -4.70 20.30 5.60
N GLU A 37 -4.38 20.62 4.35
CA GLU A 37 -4.48 19.68 3.23
C GLU A 37 -3.55 18.47 3.41
N ILE A 38 -2.29 18.69 3.83
CA ILE A 38 -1.35 17.62 4.13
C ILE A 38 -1.83 16.73 5.28
N SER A 39 -2.40 17.32 6.34
CA SER A 39 -2.97 16.57 7.46
C SER A 39 -4.12 15.68 7.01
N SER A 40 -5.06 16.25 6.23
CA SER A 40 -6.19 15.50 5.67
C SER A 40 -5.72 14.35 4.79
N THR A 41 -4.79 14.61 3.87
CA THR A 41 -4.28 13.57 2.96
C THR A 41 -3.48 12.49 3.69
N SER A 42 -2.80 12.82 4.80
CA SER A 42 -2.13 11.84 5.67
C SER A 42 -3.13 10.92 6.39
N GLN A 43 -4.29 11.45 6.79
CA GLN A 43 -5.38 10.67 7.38
C GLN A 43 -6.05 9.75 6.35
N ASP A 44 -6.27 10.24 5.13
CA ASP A 44 -6.79 9.45 4.01
C ASP A 44 -5.82 8.35 3.60
N LEU A 45 -4.51 8.64 3.61
CA LEU A 45 -3.46 7.66 3.37
C LEU A 45 -3.46 6.56 4.44
N SER A 46 -3.59 6.92 5.72
CA SER A 46 -3.71 5.95 6.81
C SER A 46 -4.93 5.04 6.63
N SER A 47 -6.08 5.61 6.27
CA SER A 47 -7.30 4.83 5.99
C SER A 47 -7.15 3.92 4.76
N SER A 48 -6.38 4.37 3.77
CA SER A 48 -6.08 3.57 2.57
C SER A 48 -5.16 2.40 2.89
N ILE A 49 -4.15 2.63 3.74
CA ILE A 49 -3.25 1.58 4.25
C ILE A 49 -4.05 0.47 4.94
N ASP A 50 -4.99 0.82 5.83
CA ASP A 50 -5.83 -0.16 6.52
C ASP A 50 -6.63 -1.02 5.53
N LYS A 51 -7.19 -0.39 4.48
CA LYS A 51 -7.88 -1.12 3.40
C LYS A 51 -6.96 -2.07 2.65
N VAL A 52 -5.73 -1.67 2.35
CA VAL A 52 -4.81 -2.55 1.64
C VAL A 52 -4.37 -3.72 2.53
N ILE A 53 -4.16 -3.50 3.83
CA ILE A 53 -3.89 -4.58 4.79
C ILE A 53 -5.03 -5.60 4.80
N GLU A 54 -6.28 -5.14 4.82
CA GLU A 54 -7.44 -6.03 4.74
C GLU A 54 -7.48 -6.83 3.43
N LEU A 55 -7.25 -6.19 2.29
CA LEU A 55 -7.21 -6.86 0.98
C LEU A 55 -6.09 -7.89 0.89
N VAL A 56 -4.93 -7.60 1.49
CA VAL A 56 -3.81 -8.53 1.57
C VAL A 56 -4.16 -9.75 2.42
N ASN A 57 -4.80 -9.56 3.57
CA ASN A 57 -5.25 -10.66 4.43
C ASN A 57 -6.26 -11.56 3.69
N GLN A 58 -7.24 -10.96 3.02
CA GLN A 58 -8.21 -11.70 2.20
C GLN A 58 -7.53 -12.48 1.07
N THR A 59 -6.54 -11.89 0.41
CA THR A 59 -5.80 -12.56 -0.66
C THR A 59 -4.97 -13.73 -0.12
N SER A 60 -4.37 -13.58 1.06
CA SER A 60 -3.63 -14.65 1.74
C SER A 60 -4.53 -15.84 2.06
N VAL A 61 -5.74 -15.60 2.58
CA VAL A 61 -6.74 -16.66 2.82
C VAL A 61 -7.08 -17.40 1.53
N LYS A 62 -7.33 -16.68 0.42
CA LYS A 62 -7.64 -17.29 -0.88
C LYS A 62 -6.49 -18.13 -1.45
N ILE A 63 -5.25 -17.74 -1.19
CA ILE A 63 -4.07 -18.54 -1.58
C ILE A 63 -4.03 -19.85 -0.79
N ASP A 64 -4.30 -19.80 0.51
CA ASP A 64 -4.30 -20.99 1.37
C ASP A 64 -5.45 -21.95 1.00
N GLU A 65 -6.63 -21.42 0.68
CA GLU A 65 -7.74 -22.19 0.10
C GLU A 65 -7.36 -22.84 -1.24
N SER A 66 -6.70 -22.09 -2.12
CA SER A 66 -6.24 -22.59 -3.42
C SER A 66 -5.20 -23.71 -3.26
N ASN A 67 -4.27 -23.58 -2.30
CA ASN A 67 -3.31 -24.63 -1.98
C ASN A 67 -4.00 -25.92 -1.52
N SER A 68 -5.09 -25.80 -0.74
CA SER A 68 -5.87 -26.96 -0.31
C SER A 68 -6.53 -27.70 -1.48
N LEU A 69 -7.06 -26.95 -2.45
CA LEU A 69 -7.61 -27.52 -3.70
C LEU A 69 -6.53 -28.19 -4.56
N ILE A 70 -5.35 -27.58 -4.64
CA ILE A 70 -4.21 -28.15 -5.37
C ILE A 70 -3.73 -29.45 -4.72
N ALA A 71 -3.68 -29.52 -3.39
CA ALA A 71 -3.37 -30.76 -2.67
C ALA A 71 -4.39 -31.88 -2.95
N LEU A 72 -5.68 -31.53 -3.03
CA LEU A 72 -6.74 -32.47 -3.44
C LEU A 72 -6.50 -32.98 -4.86
N ILE A 73 -6.18 -32.11 -5.82
CA ILE A 73 -5.88 -32.48 -7.21
C ILE A 73 -4.68 -33.43 -7.25
N GLN A 74 -3.59 -33.14 -6.52
CA GLN A 74 -2.43 -34.04 -6.43
C GLN A 74 -2.82 -35.42 -5.88
N GLY A 75 -3.69 -35.47 -4.86
CA GLY A 75 -4.24 -36.71 -4.32
C GLY A 75 -5.03 -37.51 -5.36
N ILE A 76 -5.92 -36.85 -6.12
CA ILE A 76 -6.69 -37.45 -7.21
C ILE A 76 -5.77 -37.97 -8.31
N SER A 77 -4.79 -37.18 -8.72
CA SER A 77 -3.78 -37.58 -9.72
C SER A 77 -3.01 -38.82 -9.27
N LYS A 78 -2.55 -38.87 -8.00
CA LYS A 78 -1.85 -40.02 -7.45
C LYS A 78 -2.71 -41.28 -7.45
N ASN A 79 -3.97 -41.18 -7.02
CA ASN A 79 -4.92 -42.30 -7.02
C ASN A 79 -5.24 -42.77 -8.44
N SER A 80 -5.44 -41.83 -9.38
CA SER A 80 -5.71 -42.14 -10.79
C SER A 80 -4.53 -42.86 -11.44
N ASN A 81 -3.30 -42.46 -11.13
CA ASN A 81 -2.10 -43.14 -11.61
C ASN A 81 -1.99 -44.57 -11.05
N LEU A 82 -2.33 -44.79 -9.77
CA LEU A 82 -2.36 -46.12 -9.17
C LEU A 82 -3.46 -47.01 -9.78
N LEU A 83 -4.66 -46.46 -10.01
CA LEU A 83 -5.74 -47.17 -10.69
C LEU A 83 -5.35 -47.56 -12.12
N GLY A 84 -4.74 -46.64 -12.87
CA GLY A 84 -4.22 -46.91 -14.20
C GLY A 84 -3.09 -47.96 -14.21
N LEU A 85 -2.24 -47.99 -13.18
CA LEU A 85 -1.23 -49.03 -13.01
C LEU A 85 -1.88 -50.41 -12.80
N ASN A 86 -2.84 -50.50 -11.88
CA ASN A 86 -3.56 -51.75 -11.61
C ASN A 86 -4.31 -52.26 -12.84
N ALA A 87 -4.96 -51.35 -13.58
CA ALA A 87 -5.64 -51.68 -14.84
C ALA A 87 -4.66 -52.19 -15.91
N SER A 88 -3.46 -51.60 -16.02
CA SER A 88 -2.44 -52.05 -16.97
C SER A 88 -1.88 -53.44 -16.62
N ILE A 89 -1.75 -53.75 -15.33
CA ILE A 89 -1.34 -55.08 -14.85
C ILE A 89 -2.41 -56.12 -15.21
N GLU A 90 -3.68 -55.85 -14.90
CA GLU A 90 -4.76 -56.81 -15.18
C GLU A 90 -5.00 -56.97 -16.69
N ALA A 91 -4.86 -55.90 -17.47
CA ALA A 91 -4.89 -55.95 -18.92
C ALA A 91 -3.74 -56.80 -19.50
N SER A 92 -2.54 -56.72 -18.92
CA SER A 92 -1.41 -57.58 -19.32
C SER A 92 -1.67 -59.05 -18.97
N ARG A 93 -2.33 -59.31 -17.84
CA ARG A 93 -2.71 -60.66 -17.40
C ARG A 93 -3.77 -61.31 -18.27
N ALA A 94 -4.68 -60.52 -18.84
CA ALA A 94 -5.70 -60.99 -19.80
C ALA A 94 -5.14 -61.29 -21.20
N GLY A 95 -3.84 -61.03 -21.47
CA GLY A 95 -3.19 -61.34 -22.74
C GLY A 95 -3.80 -60.57 -23.92
N ALA A 96 -4.17 -61.29 -24.99
CA ALA A 96 -4.70 -60.69 -26.22
C ALA A 96 -6.02 -59.91 -25.98
N GLU A 97 -6.89 -60.42 -25.11
CA GLU A 97 -8.18 -59.81 -24.77
C GLU A 97 -8.03 -58.49 -23.99
N GLY A 98 -6.89 -58.30 -23.30
CA GLY A 98 -6.59 -57.10 -22.54
C GLY A 98 -5.89 -55.99 -23.33
N ALA A 99 -5.52 -56.22 -24.59
CA ALA A 99 -4.69 -55.28 -25.36
C ALA A 99 -5.31 -53.88 -25.46
N GLY A 100 -6.63 -53.79 -25.72
CA GLY A 100 -7.36 -52.51 -25.78
C GLY A 100 -7.42 -51.79 -24.42
N PHE A 101 -7.66 -52.54 -23.34
CA PHE A 101 -7.68 -51.98 -21.98
C PHE A 101 -6.30 -51.46 -21.54
N ASN A 102 -5.21 -52.10 -22.00
CA ASN A 102 -3.86 -51.65 -21.69
C ASN A 102 -3.55 -50.27 -22.30
N ILE A 103 -4.11 -49.95 -23.47
CA ILE A 103 -3.97 -48.62 -24.10
C ILE A 103 -4.67 -47.56 -23.25
N ILE A 104 -5.91 -47.84 -22.83
CA ILE A 104 -6.69 -46.93 -21.97
C ILE A 104 -5.97 -46.70 -20.63
N ALA A 105 -5.45 -47.77 -20.02
CA ALA A 105 -4.71 -47.71 -18.77
C ALA A 105 -3.45 -46.83 -18.87
N LYS A 106 -2.70 -46.92 -19.99
CA LYS A 106 -1.54 -46.06 -20.26
C LYS A 106 -1.92 -44.59 -20.41
N GLU A 107 -3.00 -44.29 -21.15
CA GLU A 107 -3.45 -42.92 -21.33
C GLU A 107 -3.95 -42.30 -20.01
N MET A 108 -4.68 -43.07 -19.20
CA MET A 108 -5.10 -42.65 -17.86
C MET A 108 -3.92 -42.28 -16.97
N ARG A 109 -2.84 -43.08 -16.99
CA ARG A 109 -1.60 -42.77 -16.24
C ARG A 109 -0.93 -41.50 -16.73
N LYS A 110 -0.85 -41.32 -18.04
CA LYS A 110 -0.27 -40.11 -18.66
C LYS A 110 -1.05 -38.85 -18.25
N LEU A 111 -2.39 -38.91 -18.28
CA LEU A 111 -3.26 -37.82 -17.81
C LEU A 111 -3.06 -37.55 -16.32
N ALA A 112 -3.00 -38.59 -15.50
CA ALA A 112 -2.75 -38.46 -14.07
C ALA A 112 -1.40 -37.79 -13.77
N GLN A 113 -0.33 -38.19 -14.48
CA GLN A 113 0.99 -37.57 -14.35
C GLN A 113 0.97 -36.10 -14.78
N SER A 114 0.40 -35.79 -15.95
CA SER A 114 0.28 -34.41 -16.46
C SER A 114 -0.52 -33.51 -15.49
N SER A 115 -1.58 -34.05 -14.89
CA SER A 115 -2.38 -33.34 -13.87
C SER A 115 -1.55 -33.05 -12.62
N SER A 116 -0.72 -34.00 -12.16
CA SER A 116 0.17 -33.79 -11.00
C SER A 116 1.21 -32.71 -11.28
N GLU A 117 1.86 -32.77 -12.46
CA GLU A 117 2.86 -31.77 -12.87
C GLU A 117 2.24 -30.37 -12.99
N SER A 118 1.01 -30.27 -13.49
CA SER A 118 0.28 -29.02 -13.58
C SER A 118 -0.08 -28.46 -12.19
N ALA A 119 -0.54 -29.32 -11.29
CA ALA A 119 -0.84 -28.96 -9.90
C ALA A 119 0.41 -28.42 -9.16
N GLU A 120 1.58 -29.06 -9.35
CA GLU A 120 2.85 -28.57 -8.81
C GLU A 120 3.28 -27.21 -9.35
N LYS A 121 3.04 -26.94 -10.64
CA LYS A 121 3.33 -25.63 -11.23
C LYS A 121 2.44 -24.54 -10.64
N ILE A 122 1.15 -24.84 -10.44
CA ILE A 122 0.22 -23.90 -9.81
C ILE A 122 0.60 -23.65 -8.36
N SER A 123 0.96 -24.69 -7.60
CA SER A 123 1.43 -24.53 -6.20
C SER A 123 2.65 -23.61 -6.11
N ARG A 124 3.63 -23.77 -7.02
CA ARG A 124 4.79 -22.87 -7.08
C ARG A 124 4.39 -21.43 -7.38
N ALA A 125 3.53 -21.21 -8.39
CA ALA A 125 3.05 -19.87 -8.71
C ALA A 125 2.31 -19.21 -7.54
N LEU A 126 1.50 -19.96 -6.79
CA LEU A 126 0.83 -19.47 -5.58
C LEU A 126 1.84 -19.11 -4.47
N SER A 127 2.92 -19.89 -4.32
CA SER A 127 3.99 -19.56 -3.38
C SER A 127 4.70 -18.25 -3.75
N ASP A 128 4.97 -18.04 -5.03
CA ASP A 128 5.58 -16.79 -5.52
C ASP A 128 4.66 -15.58 -5.28
N ILE A 129 3.34 -15.75 -5.49
CA ILE A 129 2.35 -14.71 -5.18
C ILE A 129 2.33 -14.41 -3.68
N LYS A 130 2.40 -15.43 -2.81
CA LYS A 130 2.46 -15.24 -1.35
C LYS A 130 3.69 -14.42 -0.95
N ALA A 131 4.86 -14.76 -1.49
CA ALA A 131 6.08 -14.00 -1.24
C ALA A 131 5.97 -12.53 -1.72
N ALA A 132 5.35 -12.29 -2.88
CA ALA A 132 5.11 -10.93 -3.37
C ALA A 132 4.16 -10.15 -2.45
N ILE A 133 3.14 -10.81 -1.89
CA ILE A 133 2.22 -10.21 -0.90
C ILE A 133 2.98 -9.82 0.38
N ASP A 134 3.87 -10.68 0.88
CA ASP A 134 4.67 -10.37 2.07
C ASP A 134 5.53 -9.11 1.87
N LEU A 135 6.07 -8.91 0.67
CA LEU A 135 6.80 -7.68 0.30
C LEU A 135 5.87 -6.46 0.27
N VAL A 136 4.65 -6.61 -0.25
CA VAL A 136 3.64 -5.55 -0.26
C VAL A 136 3.28 -5.12 1.17
N VAL A 137 3.11 -6.07 2.10
CA VAL A 137 2.87 -5.76 3.53
C VAL A 137 4.01 -4.95 4.11
N ALA A 138 5.26 -5.33 3.84
CA ALA A 138 6.44 -4.62 4.35
C ALA A 138 6.48 -3.16 3.87
N GLU A 139 6.24 -2.92 2.58
CA GLU A 139 6.21 -1.55 2.04
C GLU A 139 5.03 -0.74 2.58
N ILE A 140 3.84 -1.34 2.73
CA ILE A 140 2.68 -0.63 3.28
C ILE A 140 2.91 -0.20 4.72
N ASN A 141 3.53 -1.05 5.56
CA ASN A 141 3.90 -0.67 6.92
C ASN A 141 4.85 0.52 6.94
N LYS A 142 5.81 0.56 6.01
CA LYS A 142 6.73 1.70 5.86
C LYS A 142 5.98 2.98 5.43
N VAL A 143 5.03 2.87 4.50
CA VAL A 143 4.17 4.01 4.11
C VAL A 143 3.33 4.50 5.30
N GLY A 144 2.87 3.60 6.17
CA GLY A 144 2.17 3.97 7.41
C GLY A 144 3.02 4.77 8.38
N LEU A 145 4.29 4.39 8.55
CA LEU A 145 5.24 5.18 9.36
C LEU A 145 5.48 6.57 8.76
N ILE A 146 5.58 6.66 7.43
CA ILE A 146 5.72 7.95 6.72
C ILE A 146 4.48 8.82 6.93
N ALA A 147 3.28 8.27 6.76
CA ALA A 147 2.03 9.00 6.97
C ALA A 147 1.91 9.54 8.41
N SER A 148 2.28 8.73 9.41
CA SER A 148 2.27 9.15 10.81
C SER A 148 3.29 10.26 11.09
N SER A 149 4.52 10.13 10.56
CA SER A 149 5.53 11.18 10.68
C SER A 149 5.10 12.47 10.00
N GLN A 150 4.43 12.36 8.84
CA GLN A 150 3.94 13.51 8.09
C GLN A 150 2.85 14.25 8.88
N ALA A 151 1.90 13.53 9.49
CA ALA A 151 0.91 14.13 10.38
C ALA A 151 1.56 14.89 11.55
N ALA A 152 2.55 14.30 12.23
CA ALA A 152 3.26 14.94 13.34
C ALA A 152 4.01 16.22 12.91
N SER A 153 4.72 16.19 11.77
CA SER A 153 5.38 17.38 11.22
C SER A 153 4.38 18.48 10.86
N THR A 154 3.19 18.11 10.43
CA THR A 154 2.12 19.05 10.07
C THR A 154 1.55 19.75 11.31
N GLU A 155 1.39 19.04 12.42
CA GLU A 155 1.03 19.64 13.72
C GLU A 155 2.10 20.63 14.20
N GLU A 156 3.38 20.30 14.05
CA GLU A 156 4.49 21.20 14.39
C GLU A 156 4.49 22.45 13.51
N ILE A 157 4.26 22.31 12.20
CA ILE A 157 4.10 23.44 11.27
C ILE A 157 2.95 24.34 11.74
N THR A 158 1.78 23.78 12.05
CA THR A 158 0.63 24.57 12.52
C THR A 158 0.94 25.32 13.83
N ALA A 159 1.66 24.70 14.77
CA ALA A 159 2.09 25.37 16.00
C ALA A 159 3.05 26.54 15.71
N THR A 160 4.05 26.34 14.85
CA THR A 160 4.99 27.42 14.48
C THR A 160 4.30 28.55 13.73
N LEU A 161 3.32 28.26 12.86
CA LEU A 161 2.53 29.28 12.16
C LEU A 161 1.74 30.15 13.14
N GLN A 162 1.19 29.57 14.21
CA GLN A 162 0.49 30.33 15.26
C GLN A 162 1.45 31.29 16.00
N GLU A 163 2.66 30.84 16.32
CA GLU A 163 3.69 31.68 16.94
C GLU A 163 4.13 32.84 16.02
N ILE A 164 4.36 32.56 14.72
CA ILE A 164 4.74 33.59 13.75
C ILE A 164 3.61 34.60 13.57
N THR A 165 2.36 34.13 13.48
CA THR A 165 1.17 34.99 13.38
C THR A 165 1.07 35.94 14.58
N SER A 166 1.26 35.42 15.79
CA SER A 166 1.27 36.21 17.03
C SER A 166 2.39 37.25 17.05
N THR A 167 3.59 36.85 16.63
CA THR A 167 4.77 37.74 16.56
C THR A 167 4.59 38.85 15.54
N ALA A 168 4.05 38.53 14.36
CA ALA A 168 3.73 39.49 13.32
C ALA A 168 2.70 40.53 13.81
N GLN A 169 1.64 40.09 14.49
CA GLN A 169 0.63 40.97 15.06
C GLN A 169 1.23 41.93 16.11
N LEU A 170 2.13 41.43 16.97
CA LEU A 170 2.85 42.26 17.95
C LEU A 170 3.74 43.30 17.28
N LEU A 171 4.42 42.95 16.19
CA LEU A 171 5.29 43.85 15.43
C LEU A 171 4.47 45.03 14.85
N VAL A 172 3.35 44.72 14.19
CA VAL A 172 2.42 45.74 13.64
C VAL A 172 1.94 46.66 14.76
N ASN A 173 1.45 46.09 15.87
CA ASN A 173 0.93 46.86 16.99
C ASN A 173 1.98 47.78 17.63
N LYS A 174 3.24 47.34 17.74
CA LYS A 174 4.35 48.17 18.27
C LYS A 174 4.77 49.29 17.33
N THR A 175 4.63 49.09 16.02
CA THR A 175 5.07 50.06 15.01
C THR A 175 4.02 51.14 14.79
N ILE A 176 2.73 50.81 14.89
CA ILE A 176 1.63 51.79 14.80
C ILE A 176 1.50 52.66 16.06
N ASN A 177 1.89 52.14 17.24
CA ASN A 177 1.77 52.84 18.52
C ASN A 177 3.02 53.63 18.96
N ASN A 178 4.09 53.67 18.16
CA ASN A 178 5.29 54.52 18.35
C ASN A 178 5.41 55.52 17.20
#